data_AF-A0A918EBS4-F1
#
_entry.id   AF-A0A918EBS4-F1
#
_cell.length_a   1.000
_cell.length_b   1.000
_cell.length_c   1.000
_cell.angle_alpha   90.00
_cell.angle_beta   90.00
_cell.angle_gamma   90.00
#
_symmetry.space_group_name_H-M   'P 1'
#
loop_
_entity.id
_entity.type
_entity.pdbx_description
1 polymer ?
#
loop_
_entity_poly.entity_id
_entity_poly.type
_entity_poly.pdbx_seq_one_letter_code
_entity_poly.pdbx_strand_id
1 'polypeptide(L)'
;MRHVRGRDPRPWLTVFQLPSYAPELNPAEGVWSALKRALANLAPRDIDELAAMVATKLKRMRYRPRLLDGFIAQPGFILEPP
;
A
#
# COMPACT_ATOMS: atom_id res chain seq x y z
N MET A 1 15.60 8.54 -5.43
CA MET A 1 14.61 7.86 -6.29
C MET A 1 14.69 8.47 -7.68
N ARG A 2 14.92 7.67 -8.73
CA ARG A 2 15.04 8.22 -10.09
C ARG A 2 13.63 8.49 -10.64
N HIS A 3 13.25 9.76 -10.76
CA HIS A 3 12.18 10.18 -11.65
C HIS A 3 12.62 9.89 -13.09
N VAL A 4 12.09 8.82 -13.68
CA VAL A 4 12.25 8.59 -15.12
C VAL A 4 11.12 9.32 -15.80
N ARG A 5 11.40 10.46 -16.47
CA ARG A 5 10.51 11.03 -17.48
C ARG A 5 10.47 10.09 -18.69
N GLY A 6 9.76 8.98 -18.55
CA GLY A 6 9.15 8.32 -19.69
C GLY A 6 8.03 9.23 -20.19
N ARG A 7 7.94 9.44 -21.50
CA ARG A 7 6.96 10.33 -22.14
C ARG A 7 5.53 9.78 -21.96
N ASP A 8 4.96 9.90 -20.77
CA ASP A 8 3.54 9.60 -20.52
C ASP A 8 2.73 10.82 -20.98
N PRO A 9 1.75 10.67 -21.90
CA PRO A 9 0.91 11.78 -22.36
C PRO A 9 -0.03 12.34 -21.29
N ARG A 10 -0.05 11.78 -20.08
CA ARG A 10 -0.92 12.20 -18.97
C ARG A 10 -0.18 13.10 -17.99
N PRO A 11 -0.32 14.44 -18.07
CA PRO A 11 0.39 15.37 -17.19
C PRO A 11 -0.02 15.27 -15.71
N TRP A 12 -1.13 14.58 -15.42
CA TRP A 12 -1.66 14.38 -14.06
C TRP A 12 -1.09 13.14 -13.35
N LEU A 13 -0.32 12.28 -14.04
CA LEU A 13 0.16 11.01 -13.49
C LEU A 13 1.70 11.00 -13.37
N THR A 14 2.20 11.02 -12.15
CA THR A 14 3.61 10.80 -11.85
C THR A 14 3.86 9.33 -11.55
N VAL A 15 4.73 8.68 -12.33
CA VAL A 15 5.11 7.28 -12.15
C VAL A 15 6.48 7.17 -11.47
N PHE A 16 6.54 6.41 -10.38
CA PHE A 16 7.78 6.07 -9.68
C PHE A 16 8.18 4.64 -10.06
N GLN A 17 9.38 4.49 -10.64
CA GLN A 17 9.94 3.17 -10.97
C GLN A 17 10.69 2.62 -9.77
N LEU A 18 10.28 1.45 -9.29
CA LEU A 18 10.98 0.71 -8.24
C LEU A 18 11.97 -0.28 -8.88
N PRO A 19 13.11 -0.57 -8.21
CA PRO A 19 14.00 -1.63 -8.64
C PRO A 19 13.26 -2.98 -8.72
N SER A 20 13.64 -3.81 -9.69
CA SER A 20 13.17 -5.19 -9.76
C SER A 20 13.57 -5.94 -8.49
N TYR A 21 12.68 -6.83 -8.01
CA TYR A 21 12.91 -7.67 -6.81
C TYR A 21 13.18 -6.89 -5.51
N ALA A 22 12.68 -5.66 -5.38
CA ALA A 22 12.78 -4.86 -4.15
C ALA A 22 11.40 -4.67 -3.46
N PRO A 23 10.74 -5.73 -2.96
CA PRO A 23 9.45 -5.63 -2.29
C PRO A 23 9.49 -4.75 -1.03
N GLU A 24 10.62 -4.67 -0.35
CA GLU A 24 10.85 -3.79 0.80
C GLU A 24 10.66 -2.30 0.47
N LEU A 25 10.75 -1.94 -0.82
CA LEU A 25 10.52 -0.59 -1.32
C LEU A 25 9.08 -0.38 -1.82
N ASN A 26 8.19 -1.38 -1.75
CA ASN A 26 6.80 -1.22 -2.17
C ASN A 26 5.90 -0.91 -0.95
N PRO A 27 5.32 0.29 -0.84
CA PRO A 27 4.43 0.65 0.28
C PRO A 27 3.24 -0.28 0.47
N ALA A 28 2.78 -0.96 -0.60
CA ALA A 28 1.71 -1.94 -0.52
C ALA A 28 2.06 -3.13 0.39
N GLU A 29 3.35 -3.49 0.53
CA GLU A 29 3.79 -4.54 1.46
C GLU A 29 3.52 -4.17 2.93
N GLY A 30 3.60 -2.89 3.27
CA GLY A 30 3.23 -2.38 4.60
C GLY A 30 1.74 -2.59 4.90
N VAL A 31 0.87 -2.29 3.93
CA VAL A 31 -0.57 -2.55 4.01
C VAL A 31 -0.83 -4.06 4.15
N TRP A 32 -0.19 -4.89 3.34
CA TRP A 32 -0.34 -6.35 3.39
C TRP A 32 0.13 -6.95 4.72
N SER A 33 1.26 -6.49 5.25
CA SER A 33 1.76 -6.93 6.56
C SER A 33 0.78 -6.58 7.68
N ALA A 34 0.27 -5.34 7.70
CA ALA A 34 -0.73 -4.90 8.67
C ALA A 34 -2.04 -5.68 8.55
N LEU A 35 -2.50 -5.97 7.32
CA LEU A 35 -3.71 -6.74 7.07
C LEU A 35 -3.56 -8.17 7.57
N LYS A 36 -2.47 -8.87 7.20
CA LYS A 36 -2.19 -10.24 7.65
C LYS A 36 -2.15 -10.32 9.18
N ARG A 37 -1.47 -9.38 9.85
CA ARG A 37 -1.43 -9.30 11.32
C ARG A 37 -2.82 -9.11 11.92
N ALA A 38 -3.67 -8.29 11.31
CA ALA A 38 -5.03 -8.06 11.77
C ALA A 38 -5.98 -9.25 11.54
N LEU A 39 -5.64 -10.16 10.64
CA LEU A 39 -6.40 -11.37 10.32
C LEU A 39 -5.87 -12.62 11.04
N ALA A 40 -4.67 -12.57 11.62
CA ALA A 40 -3.95 -13.74 12.14
C ALA A 40 -4.72 -14.59 13.16
N ASN A 41 -5.65 -13.99 13.91
CA ASN A 41 -6.45 -14.67 14.94
C ASN A 41 -7.91 -14.90 14.52
N LEU A 42 -8.23 -14.76 13.24
CA LEU A 42 -9.58 -14.88 12.72
C LEU A 42 -9.74 -16.21 11.98
N ALA A 43 -10.85 -16.91 12.25
CA ALA A 43 -11.21 -18.17 11.61
C ALA A 43 -12.52 -17.98 10.81
N PRO A 44 -12.46 -17.42 9.59
CA PRO A 44 -13.63 -17.33 8.72
C PRO A 44 -14.09 -18.73 8.32
N ARG A 45 -15.40 -18.91 8.19
CA ARG A 45 -16.04 -20.19 7.85
C ARG A 45 -15.98 -20.49 6.35
N ASP A 46 -15.90 -19.45 5.54
CA ASP A 46 -15.83 -19.52 4.09
C ASP A 46 -15.06 -18.32 3.49
N ILE A 47 -14.90 -18.32 2.18
CA ILE A 47 -14.16 -17.30 1.45
C ILE A 47 -14.91 -15.95 1.42
N ASP A 48 -16.24 -15.96 1.48
CA ASP A 48 -17.06 -14.75 1.45
C ASP A 48 -16.94 -13.99 2.77
N GLU A 49 -16.93 -14.72 3.89
CA GLU A 49 -16.65 -14.17 5.21
C GLU A 49 -15.24 -13.58 5.26
N LEU A 50 -14.23 -14.29 4.73
CA LEU A 50 -12.86 -13.76 4.63
C LEU A 50 -12.82 -12.47 3.78
N ALA A 51 -13.48 -12.45 2.63
CA ALA A 51 -13.51 -11.29 1.74
C ALA A 51 -14.17 -10.07 2.41
N ALA A 52 -15.29 -10.27 3.10
CA ALA A 52 -15.98 -9.23 3.86
C ALA A 52 -15.10 -8.67 5.00
N MET A 53 -14.36 -9.54 5.68
CA MET A 53 -13.43 -9.16 6.74
C MET A 53 -12.25 -8.36 6.18
N VAL A 54 -11.63 -8.82 5.09
CA VAL A 54 -10.57 -8.10 4.37
C VAL A 54 -11.04 -6.71 3.95
N ALA A 55 -12.19 -6.62 3.28
CA ALA A 55 -12.77 -5.35 2.83
C ALA A 55 -13.02 -4.40 4.00
N THR A 56 -13.54 -4.91 5.12
CA THR A 56 -13.78 -4.13 6.33
C THR A 56 -12.49 -3.60 6.93
N LYS A 57 -11.44 -4.43 7.04
CA LYS A 57 -10.13 -4.01 7.58
C LYS A 57 -9.47 -2.96 6.68
N LEU A 58 -9.45 -3.19 5.36
CA LEU A 58 -8.93 -2.22 4.38
C LEU A 58 -9.69 -0.89 4.44
N LYS A 59 -11.03 -0.94 4.53
CA LYS A 59 -11.87 0.25 4.72
C LYS A 59 -11.49 1.01 5.99
N ARG A 60 -11.22 0.33 7.11
CA ARG A 60 -10.75 0.98 8.35
C ARG A 60 -9.36 1.61 8.20
N MET A 61 -8.44 0.97 7.49
CA MET A 61 -7.11 1.53 7.20
C MET A 61 -7.22 2.80 6.35
N ARG A 62 -8.14 2.83 5.37
CA ARG A 62 -8.43 4.01 4.54
C ARG A 62 -8.80 5.26 5.37
N TYR A 63 -9.49 5.08 6.50
CA TYR A 63 -9.86 6.18 7.40
C TYR A 63 -8.75 6.56 8.40
N ARG A 64 -7.54 6.01 8.25
CA ARG A 64 -6.38 6.30 9.10
C ARG A 64 -5.24 6.86 8.24
N PRO A 65 -5.32 8.12 7.78
CA PRO A 65 -4.34 8.71 6.86
C PRO A 65 -2.90 8.60 7.39
N ARG A 66 -2.66 8.89 8.68
CA ARG A 66 -1.33 8.74 9.31
C ARG A 66 -0.74 7.32 9.22
N LEU A 67 -1.59 6.29 9.22
CA LEU A 67 -1.13 4.90 9.06
C LEU A 67 -0.66 4.66 7.63
N LEU A 68 -1.40 5.17 6.64
CA LEU A 68 -1.04 5.08 5.22
C LEU A 68 0.22 5.89 4.91
N ASP A 69 0.32 7.09 5.48
CA ASP A 69 1.52 7.93 5.38
C ASP A 69 2.75 7.20 5.91
N GLY A 70 2.60 6.46 7.03
CA GLY A 70 3.65 5.62 7.59
C GLY A 70 4.12 4.51 6.64
N PHE A 71 3.20 3.85 5.92
CA PHE A 71 3.58 2.82 4.94
C PHE A 71 4.35 3.38 3.74
N ILE A 72 4.03 4.60 3.33
CA ILE A 72 4.73 5.29 2.25
C ILE A 72 6.10 5.79 2.74
N ALA A 73 6.17 6.33 3.96
CA ALA A 73 7.41 6.85 4.53
C ALA A 73 8.42 5.75 4.92
N GLN A 74 7.96 4.56 5.30
CA GLN A 74 8.80 3.44 5.77
C GLN A 74 9.96 3.08 4.80
N PRO A 75 9.74 2.91 3.49
CA PRO A 75 10.81 2.70 2.50
C PRO A 75 11.55 4.00 2.08
N GLY A 76 11.30 5.12 2.76
CA GLY A 76 11.94 6.41 2.50
C GLY A 76 11.31 7.25 1.39
N PHE A 77 10.04 7.00 1.00
CA PHE A 77 9.35 7.94 0.11
C PHE A 77 8.93 9.19 0.87
N ILE A 78 9.16 10.35 0.26
CA ILE A 78 8.70 11.64 0.75
C ILE A 78 7.31 11.88 0.15
N LEU A 79 6.32 12.22 1.00
CA LEU A 79 4.93 12.47 0.59
C LEU A 79 4.72 13.85 -0.04
N GLU A 80 5.74 14.71 -0.03
CA GLU A 80 5.67 16.00 -0.70
C GLU A 80 5.66 15.79 -2.21
N PRO A 81 4.65 16.33 -2.93
CA PRO A 81 4.71 16.40 -4.37
C PRO A 81 5.85 17.35 -4.78
N PRO A 82 6.50 17.11 -5.94
CA PRO A 82 7.41 18.09 -6.52
C PRO A 82 6.70 19.39 -6.92
#